data_AF-A0A934LSS7-F1
#
_entry.id   AF-A0A934LSS7-F1
#
_cell.length_a   1.000
_cell.length_b   1.000
_cell.length_c   1.000
_cell.angle_alpha   90.00
_cell.angle_beta   90.00
_cell.angle_gamma   90.00
#
_symmetry.space_group_name_H-M   'P 1'
#
loop_
_entity.id
_entity.type
_entity.pdbx_description
1 polymer ?
#
loop_
_entity_poly.entity_id
_entity_poly.type
_entity_poly.pdbx_seq_one_letter_code
_entity_poly.pdbx_strand_id
1 'polypeptide(L)'
;MIETTSSPWRQRALGVGLVVFLIAVYFVTFNGYAISRDEWFLFDAVESMAREGDFAQNYEFDAFPPTSIKTARPSAADTEPMQPVLAAPLFIIAEKLPGIGLAHTVWLFNVLITALTAGILYFYGLGSGYRSGAALGVGLIFGLGTIAWPYSRTFFREPLFTALALLSAYLIMRIRQTLSAGKSPLLFLPFFVLAFVGALLSKEATLLLLPALMIEALPSRLSQI
;
A
#
# COMPACT_ATOMS: atom_id res chain seq x y z
N MET A 1 24.63 -29.39 2.13
CA MET A 1 23.21 -29.29 1.73
C MET A 1 23.17 -28.42 0.49
N ILE A 2 22.81 -28.98 -0.67
CA ILE A 2 23.00 -28.35 -1.98
C ILE A 2 22.03 -27.17 -2.11
N GLU A 3 22.55 -25.96 -2.05
CA GLU A 3 21.80 -24.72 -2.26
C GLU A 3 21.50 -24.61 -3.75
N THR A 4 20.40 -25.22 -4.20
CA THR A 4 19.92 -25.04 -5.57
C THR A 4 19.53 -23.58 -5.71
N THR A 5 20.38 -22.78 -6.36
CA THR A 5 20.09 -21.42 -6.76
C THR A 5 18.83 -21.44 -7.62
N SER A 6 17.69 -21.12 -7.01
CA SER A 6 16.41 -21.15 -7.72
C SER A 6 16.48 -20.15 -8.86
N SER A 7 16.16 -20.60 -10.08
CA SER A 7 16.25 -19.74 -11.26
C SER A 7 15.46 -18.43 -11.08
N PRO A 8 15.96 -17.27 -11.58
CA PRO A 8 15.31 -15.98 -11.40
C PRO A 8 13.85 -15.93 -11.89
N TRP A 9 13.52 -16.67 -12.96
CA TRP A 9 12.14 -16.77 -13.44
C TRP A 9 11.23 -17.42 -12.40
N ARG A 10 11.72 -18.45 -11.70
CA ARG A 10 10.96 -19.20 -10.69
C ARG A 10 10.70 -18.32 -9.47
N GLN A 11 11.68 -17.53 -9.05
CA GLN A 11 11.50 -16.56 -7.95
C GLN A 11 10.44 -15.52 -8.30
N ARG A 12 10.48 -14.95 -9.51
CA ARG A 12 9.45 -14.01 -9.97
C ARG A 12 8.07 -14.65 -10.04
N ALA A 13 7.98 -15.87 -10.58
CA ALA A 13 6.73 -16.62 -10.66
C ALA A 13 6.14 -16.91 -9.27
N LEU A 14 6.97 -17.25 -8.28
CA LEU A 14 6.53 -17.43 -6.89
C LEU A 14 6.03 -16.12 -6.27
N GLY A 15 6.72 -15.00 -6.50
CA GLY A 15 6.28 -13.69 -6.01
C GLY A 15 4.95 -13.26 -6.62
N VAL A 16 4.78 -13.41 -7.94
CA VAL A 16 3.50 -13.13 -8.62
C VAL A 16 2.41 -14.09 -8.16
N GLY A 17 2.73 -15.38 -8.03
CA GLY A 17 1.81 -16.41 -7.54
C GLY A 17 1.33 -16.12 -6.12
N LEU A 18 2.20 -15.64 -5.23
CA LEU A 18 1.85 -15.19 -3.88
C LEU A 18 0.84 -14.04 -3.92
N VAL A 19 1.12 -13.00 -4.71
CA VAL A 19 0.22 -11.83 -4.82
C VAL A 19 -1.14 -12.26 -5.37
N VAL A 20 -1.18 -13.01 -6.46
CA VAL A 20 -2.43 -13.50 -7.08
C VAL A 20 -3.21 -14.39 -6.12
N PHE A 21 -2.52 -15.29 -5.41
CA PHE A 21 -3.14 -16.16 -4.42
C PHE A 21 -3.79 -15.35 -3.27
N LEU A 22 -3.08 -14.36 -2.73
CA LEU A 22 -3.62 -13.51 -1.66
C LEU A 22 -4.77 -12.63 -2.15
N ILE A 23 -4.71 -12.08 -3.38
CA ILE A 23 -5.84 -11.38 -4.00
C ILE A 23 -7.06 -12.29 -4.01
N ALA A 24 -6.93 -13.56 -4.45
CA ALA A 24 -8.04 -14.49 -4.48
C ALA A 24 -8.61 -14.76 -3.08
N VAL A 25 -7.76 -14.98 -2.07
CA VAL A 25 -8.20 -15.22 -0.68
C VAL A 25 -8.93 -14.00 -0.10
N TYR A 26 -8.36 -12.80 -0.26
CA TYR A 26 -8.96 -11.56 0.23
C TYR A 26 -10.26 -11.23 -0.49
N PHE A 27 -10.33 -11.47 -1.80
CA PHE A 27 -11.55 -11.28 -2.59
C PHE A 27 -12.67 -12.23 -2.14
N VAL A 28 -12.37 -13.50 -1.89
CA VAL A 28 -13.37 -14.48 -1.38
C VAL A 28 -13.88 -14.09 0.01
N THR A 29 -13.08 -13.38 0.80
CA THR A 29 -13.45 -12.92 2.15
C THR A 29 -13.88 -11.46 2.22
N PHE A 30 -13.99 -10.79 1.08
CA PHE A 30 -14.45 -9.42 0.96
C PHE A 30 -15.95 -9.34 1.31
N ASN A 31 -16.33 -8.42 2.19
CA ASN A 31 -17.69 -8.31 2.72
C ASN A 31 -18.49 -7.15 2.12
N GLY A 32 -17.83 -6.14 1.55
CA GLY A 32 -18.48 -5.05 0.83
C GLY A 32 -19.31 -4.09 1.69
N TYR A 33 -19.04 -3.99 2.99
CA TYR A 33 -19.67 -2.98 3.85
C TYR A 33 -18.64 -2.34 4.78
N ALA A 34 -18.79 -1.03 5.01
CA ALA A 34 -17.95 -0.29 5.94
C ALA A 34 -18.27 -0.68 7.38
N ILE A 35 -17.23 -0.92 8.17
CA ILE A 35 -17.30 -1.22 9.60
C ILE A 35 -17.05 0.03 10.46
N SER A 36 -16.45 1.08 9.88
CA SER A 36 -16.20 2.37 10.53
C SER A 36 -16.71 3.54 9.68
N ARG A 37 -16.98 4.66 10.33
CA ARG A 37 -17.21 5.95 9.68
C ARG A 37 -16.00 6.39 8.87
N ASP A 38 -14.79 6.05 9.30
CA ASP A 38 -13.55 6.47 8.62
C ASP A 38 -13.46 5.95 7.18
N GLU A 39 -14.09 4.82 6.88
CA GLU A 39 -14.12 4.26 5.52
C GLU A 39 -15.06 5.04 4.60
N TRP A 40 -16.19 5.52 5.15
CA TRP A 40 -17.09 6.41 4.42
C TRP A 40 -16.47 7.77 4.21
N PHE A 41 -15.84 8.32 5.24
CA PHE A 41 -15.06 9.54 5.19
C PHE A 41 -13.99 9.49 4.08
N LEU A 42 -13.22 8.40 4.00
CA LEU A 42 -12.21 8.22 2.95
C LEU A 42 -12.84 8.00 1.56
N PHE A 43 -13.96 7.28 1.49
CA PHE A 43 -14.68 7.09 0.23
C PHE A 43 -15.27 8.41 -0.31
N ASP A 44 -15.74 9.28 0.56
CA ASP A 44 -16.25 10.61 0.20
C ASP A 44 -15.13 11.45 -0.44
N ALA A 45 -13.96 11.48 0.19
CA ALA A 45 -12.78 12.12 -0.36
C ALA A 45 -12.33 11.53 -1.71
N VAL A 46 -12.53 10.22 -1.94
CA VAL A 46 -12.28 9.58 -3.25
C VAL A 46 -13.25 10.11 -4.31
N GLU A 47 -14.53 10.19 -3.97
CA GLU A 47 -15.58 10.66 -4.87
C GLU A 47 -15.33 12.12 -5.29
N SER A 48 -15.08 12.99 -4.33
CA SER A 48 -14.87 14.42 -4.60
C SER A 48 -13.56 14.65 -5.36
N MET A 49 -12.51 13.87 -5.06
CA MET A 49 -11.28 13.88 -5.86
C MET A 49 -11.52 13.41 -7.30
N ALA A 50 -12.36 12.40 -7.51
CA ALA A 50 -12.66 11.84 -8.82
C ALA A 50 -13.51 12.79 -9.70
N ARG A 51 -14.46 13.51 -9.09
CA ARG A 51 -15.44 14.35 -9.82
C ARG A 51 -15.05 15.82 -9.87
N GLU A 52 -14.52 16.36 -8.78
CA GLU A 52 -14.34 17.80 -8.58
C GLU A 52 -12.85 18.18 -8.43
N GLY A 53 -11.98 17.21 -8.11
CA GLY A 53 -10.55 17.43 -7.92
C GLY A 53 -10.22 18.10 -6.59
N ASP A 54 -11.14 18.04 -5.63
CA ASP A 54 -10.94 18.45 -4.23
C ASP A 54 -11.14 17.26 -3.28
N PHE A 55 -11.29 17.54 -1.98
CA PHE A 55 -11.51 16.52 -0.96
C PHE A 55 -12.73 16.86 -0.08
N ALA A 56 -13.77 17.43 -0.65
CA ALA A 56 -15.01 17.72 0.09
C ALA A 56 -15.64 16.44 0.65
N GLN A 57 -16.35 16.55 1.77
CA GLN A 57 -17.11 15.45 2.38
C GLN A 57 -18.59 15.54 2.00
N ASN A 58 -18.91 15.32 0.73
CA ASN A 58 -20.26 15.52 0.18
C ASN A 58 -21.30 14.54 0.76
N TYR A 59 -21.04 13.24 0.70
CA TYR A 59 -21.98 12.21 1.17
C TYR A 59 -22.18 12.24 2.68
N GLU A 60 -21.11 12.45 3.45
CA GLU A 60 -21.21 12.52 4.91
C GLU A 60 -21.95 13.80 5.34
N PHE A 61 -21.75 14.90 4.61
CA PHE A 61 -22.49 16.15 4.81
C PHE A 61 -23.99 15.99 4.54
N ASP A 62 -24.38 15.27 3.48
CA ASP A 62 -25.80 14.97 3.20
C ASP A 62 -26.43 14.06 4.26
N ALA A 63 -25.67 13.13 4.81
CA ALA A 63 -26.14 12.24 5.88
C ALA A 63 -26.28 12.96 7.23
N PHE A 64 -25.46 13.98 7.48
CA PHE A 64 -25.45 14.78 8.72
C PHE A 64 -25.53 16.27 8.39
N PRO A 65 -26.70 16.75 7.90
CA PRO A 65 -26.83 18.10 7.40
C PRO A 65 -26.62 19.13 8.51
N PRO A 66 -26.03 20.29 8.19
CA PRO A 66 -25.68 21.30 9.17
C PRO A 66 -26.90 21.96 9.78
N THR A 67 -26.80 22.26 11.07
CA THR A 67 -27.86 22.95 11.83
C THR A 67 -27.82 24.48 11.70
N SER A 68 -26.88 25.03 10.93
CA SER A 68 -26.68 26.47 10.75
C SER A 68 -26.19 26.80 9.34
N ILE A 69 -26.62 27.96 8.81
CA ILE A 69 -26.17 28.49 7.51
C ILE A 69 -24.64 28.70 7.48
N LYS A 70 -24.02 29.00 8.63
CA LYS A 70 -22.56 29.19 8.71
C LYS A 70 -21.78 27.89 8.46
N THR A 71 -22.41 26.74 8.66
CA THR A 71 -21.83 25.41 8.42
C THR A 71 -22.48 24.73 7.21
N ALA A 72 -23.23 25.46 6.37
CA ALA A 72 -23.93 24.97 5.18
C ALA A 72 -23.03 24.65 3.98
N ARG A 73 -21.83 24.13 4.23
CA ARG A 73 -20.90 23.65 3.20
C ARG A 73 -20.16 22.41 3.70
N PRO A 74 -19.93 21.41 2.84
CA PRO A 74 -19.08 20.27 3.16
C PRO A 74 -17.71 20.74 3.65
N SER A 75 -17.22 20.17 4.74
CA SER A 75 -15.82 20.34 5.15
C SER A 75 -14.91 19.56 4.20
N ALA A 76 -13.68 20.03 4.05
CA ALA A 76 -12.64 19.21 3.44
C ALA A 76 -12.29 18.05 4.39
N ALA A 77 -12.01 16.89 3.82
CA ALA A 77 -11.56 15.72 4.55
C ALA A 77 -10.22 16.02 5.25
N ASP A 78 -10.21 15.93 6.58
CA ASP A 78 -9.02 16.06 7.40
C ASP A 78 -8.16 14.77 7.36
N THR A 79 -7.59 14.48 6.19
CA THR A 79 -6.72 13.32 5.97
C THR A 79 -5.68 13.61 4.90
N GLU A 80 -4.54 12.92 5.00
CA GLU A 80 -3.53 12.92 3.97
C GLU A 80 -4.08 12.35 2.64
N PRO A 81 -3.70 12.93 1.49
CA PRO A 81 -4.45 12.77 0.22
C PRO A 81 -4.11 11.51 -0.58
N MET A 82 -3.07 10.75 -0.25
CA MET A 82 -2.58 9.71 -1.16
C MET A 82 -3.55 8.53 -1.34
N GLN A 83 -4.25 8.13 -0.26
CA GLN A 83 -5.29 7.08 -0.33
C GLN A 83 -6.42 7.47 -1.30
N PRO A 84 -7.08 8.65 -1.16
CA PRO A 84 -8.15 9.01 -2.07
C PRO A 84 -7.66 9.24 -3.51
N VAL A 85 -6.50 9.87 -3.69
CA VAL A 85 -5.92 10.13 -5.03
C VAL A 85 -5.65 8.83 -5.78
N LEU A 86 -5.05 7.82 -5.15
CA LEU A 86 -4.73 6.56 -5.82
C LEU A 86 -5.95 5.64 -6.02
N ALA A 87 -7.00 5.81 -5.22
CA ALA A 87 -8.23 5.05 -5.35
C ALA A 87 -9.24 5.70 -6.32
N ALA A 88 -9.15 7.01 -6.59
CA ALA A 88 -10.02 7.74 -7.53
C ALA A 88 -10.18 7.09 -8.92
N PRO A 89 -9.14 6.51 -9.56
CA PRO A 89 -9.31 5.80 -10.82
C PRO A 89 -10.32 4.65 -10.76
N LEU A 90 -10.39 3.93 -9.63
CA LEU A 90 -11.37 2.84 -9.45
C LEU A 90 -12.80 3.38 -9.36
N PHE A 91 -12.99 4.54 -8.74
CA PHE A 91 -14.28 5.23 -8.71
C PHE A 91 -14.72 5.61 -10.13
N ILE A 92 -13.85 6.27 -10.91
CA ILE A 92 -14.14 6.69 -12.29
C ILE A 92 -14.49 5.49 -13.18
N ILE A 93 -13.81 4.35 -12.98
CA ILE A 93 -14.14 3.11 -13.70
C ILE A 93 -15.52 2.59 -13.29
N ALA A 94 -15.80 2.52 -11.99
CA ALA A 94 -17.08 2.02 -11.47
C ALA A 94 -18.26 2.90 -11.93
N GLU A 95 -18.09 4.22 -11.94
CA GLU A 95 -19.12 5.17 -12.37
C GLU A 95 -19.53 4.98 -13.83
N LYS A 96 -18.61 4.53 -14.69
CA LYS A 96 -18.86 4.27 -16.11
C LYS A 96 -19.49 2.90 -16.38
N LEU A 97 -19.56 2.02 -15.39
CA LEU A 97 -20.01 0.64 -15.55
C LEU A 97 -21.38 0.44 -14.88
N PRO A 98 -22.46 0.25 -15.65
CA PRO A 98 -23.79 0.05 -15.07
C PRO A 98 -23.85 -1.24 -14.24
N GLY A 99 -24.49 -1.17 -13.08
CA GLY A 99 -24.69 -2.33 -12.19
C GLY A 99 -23.50 -2.68 -11.29
N ILE A 100 -22.40 -1.91 -11.33
CA ILE A 100 -21.25 -2.08 -10.44
C ILE A 100 -21.32 -1.07 -9.29
N GLY A 101 -21.12 -1.53 -8.06
CA GLY A 101 -21.13 -0.66 -6.87
C GLY A 101 -19.88 0.22 -6.79
N LEU A 102 -20.06 1.53 -6.64
CA LEU A 102 -18.98 2.52 -6.49
C LEU A 102 -18.07 2.19 -5.30
N ALA A 103 -18.64 2.15 -4.09
CA ALA A 103 -17.91 1.86 -2.85
C ALA A 103 -17.21 0.49 -2.90
N HIS A 104 -17.94 -0.55 -3.32
CA HIS A 104 -17.40 -1.90 -3.46
C HIS A 104 -16.16 -1.93 -4.36
N THR A 105 -16.19 -1.23 -5.50
CA THR A 105 -15.06 -1.20 -6.44
C THR A 105 -13.88 -0.43 -5.87
N VAL A 106 -14.12 0.71 -5.23
CA VAL A 106 -13.07 1.48 -4.55
C VAL A 106 -12.42 0.66 -3.44
N TRP A 107 -13.19 -0.08 -2.66
CA TRP A 107 -12.67 -0.87 -1.53
C TRP A 107 -11.83 -2.08 -1.97
N LEU A 108 -11.95 -2.53 -3.23
CA LEU A 108 -11.00 -3.50 -3.81
C LEU A 108 -9.56 -2.97 -3.82
N PHE A 109 -9.35 -1.66 -3.71
CA PHE A 109 -8.02 -1.07 -3.62
C PHE A 109 -7.19 -1.73 -2.51
N ASN A 110 -7.75 -1.89 -1.30
CA ASN A 110 -7.02 -2.46 -0.18
C ASN A 110 -6.84 -3.98 -0.27
N VAL A 111 -7.71 -4.68 -1.01
CA VAL A 111 -7.49 -6.08 -1.40
C VAL A 111 -6.20 -6.18 -2.23
N LEU A 112 -6.05 -5.33 -3.24
CA LEU A 112 -4.89 -5.33 -4.13
C LEU A 112 -3.61 -4.88 -3.41
N ILE A 113 -3.67 -3.75 -2.71
CA ILE A 113 -2.52 -3.16 -2.03
C ILE A 113 -1.98 -4.08 -0.93
N THR A 114 -2.85 -4.69 -0.12
CA THR A 114 -2.42 -5.61 0.94
C THR A 114 -1.71 -6.83 0.36
N ALA A 115 -2.19 -7.38 -0.75
CA ALA A 115 -1.54 -8.50 -1.43
C ALA A 115 -0.18 -8.08 -2.04
N LEU A 116 -0.11 -6.88 -2.63
CA LEU A 116 1.15 -6.32 -3.15
C LEU A 116 2.19 -6.14 -2.05
N THR A 117 1.79 -5.73 -0.84
CA THR A 117 2.69 -5.65 0.33
C THR A 117 3.37 -6.98 0.63
N ALA A 118 2.64 -8.09 0.56
CA ALA A 118 3.22 -9.43 0.73
C ALA A 118 4.23 -9.77 -0.38
N GLY A 119 3.96 -9.35 -1.62
CA GLY A 119 4.90 -9.46 -2.73
C GLY A 119 6.17 -8.65 -2.53
N ILE A 120 6.05 -7.42 -2.01
CA ILE A 120 7.20 -6.57 -1.66
C ILE A 120 8.01 -7.23 -0.55
N LEU A 121 7.37 -7.77 0.51
CA LEU A 121 8.06 -8.53 1.57
C LEU A 121 8.84 -9.73 1.01
N TYR A 122 8.22 -10.46 0.07
CA TYR A 122 8.88 -11.58 -0.61
C TYR A 122 10.16 -11.13 -1.34
N PHE A 123 10.08 -10.08 -2.17
CA PHE A 123 11.25 -9.58 -2.88
C PHE A 123 12.28 -8.92 -1.96
N TYR A 124 11.84 -8.30 -0.87
CA TYR A 124 12.71 -7.81 0.18
C TYR A 124 13.52 -8.96 0.76
N GLY A 125 12.85 -10.03 1.21
CA GLY A 125 13.52 -11.21 1.77
C GLY A 125 14.51 -11.85 0.80
N LEU A 126 14.14 -12.01 -0.48
CA LEU A 126 15.08 -12.47 -1.50
C LEU A 126 16.28 -11.53 -1.67
N GLY A 127 16.02 -10.21 -1.70
CA GLY A 127 17.06 -9.20 -1.82
C GLY A 127 18.00 -9.17 -0.62
N SER A 128 17.53 -9.54 0.58
CA SER A 128 18.35 -9.69 1.78
C SER A 128 19.14 -11.00 1.84
N GLY A 129 19.00 -11.88 0.84
CA GLY A 129 19.75 -13.14 0.75
C GLY A 129 19.02 -14.36 1.35
N TYR A 130 17.75 -14.24 1.74
CA TYR A 130 16.98 -15.39 2.22
C TYR A 130 16.57 -16.32 1.07
N ARG A 131 16.50 -17.62 1.37
CA ARG A 131 15.95 -18.62 0.45
C ARG A 131 14.50 -18.32 0.09
N SER A 132 14.11 -18.62 -1.15
CA SER A 132 12.76 -18.35 -1.67
C SER A 132 11.63 -18.94 -0.85
N GLY A 133 11.80 -20.13 -0.28
CA GLY A 133 10.80 -20.73 0.61
C GLY A 133 10.58 -19.96 1.91
N ALA A 134 11.65 -19.39 2.49
CA ALA A 134 11.54 -18.57 3.71
C ALA A 134 10.87 -17.24 3.40
N ALA A 135 11.27 -16.57 2.31
CA ALA A 135 10.64 -15.33 1.86
C ALA A 135 9.13 -15.54 1.54
N LEU A 136 8.79 -16.67 0.90
CA LEU A 136 7.39 -17.03 0.62
C LEU A 136 6.60 -17.27 1.91
N GLY A 137 7.19 -17.98 2.87
CA GLY A 137 6.61 -18.21 4.19
C GLY A 137 6.31 -16.90 4.93
N VAL A 138 7.25 -15.93 4.91
CA VAL A 138 7.04 -14.60 5.52
C VAL A 138 5.89 -13.86 4.84
N GLY A 139 5.82 -13.86 3.51
CA GLY A 139 4.72 -13.22 2.77
C GLY A 139 3.36 -13.84 3.10
N LEU A 140 3.29 -15.17 3.21
CA LEU A 140 2.06 -15.89 3.59
C LEU A 140 1.68 -15.65 5.05
N ILE A 141 2.64 -15.67 5.98
CA ILE A 141 2.40 -15.38 7.40
C ILE A 141 1.89 -13.95 7.56
N PHE A 142 2.51 -12.99 6.88
CA PHE A 142 2.01 -11.61 6.85
C PHE A 142 0.57 -11.57 6.34
N GLY A 143 0.32 -12.15 5.17
CA GLY A 143 -0.98 -12.01 4.50
C GLY A 143 -2.12 -12.79 5.15
N LEU A 144 -1.86 -13.96 5.75
CA LEU A 144 -2.91 -14.85 6.29
C LEU A 144 -2.88 -14.96 7.81
N GLY A 145 -1.75 -14.63 8.44
CA GLY A 145 -1.52 -14.83 9.87
C GLY A 145 -1.45 -13.55 10.69
N THR A 146 -1.69 -12.38 10.08
CA THR A 146 -1.64 -11.09 10.78
C THR A 146 -2.88 -10.25 10.55
N ILE A 147 -2.92 -9.07 11.20
CA ILE A 147 -3.96 -8.06 11.02
C ILE A 147 -4.10 -7.54 9.58
N ALA A 148 -3.10 -7.79 8.72
CA ALA A 148 -3.17 -7.44 7.30
C ALA A 148 -4.41 -8.03 6.62
N TRP A 149 -4.81 -9.26 6.97
CA TRP A 149 -6.01 -9.86 6.39
C TRP A 149 -7.29 -9.10 6.74
N PRO A 150 -7.62 -8.84 8.02
CA PRO A 150 -8.72 -7.93 8.35
C PRO A 150 -8.65 -6.59 7.62
N TYR A 151 -7.47 -5.97 7.53
CA TYR A 151 -7.28 -4.67 6.90
C TYR A 151 -7.44 -4.69 5.37
N SER A 152 -7.25 -5.84 4.71
CA SER A 152 -7.53 -6.01 3.28
C SER A 152 -9.01 -5.84 2.94
N ARG A 153 -9.90 -5.98 3.93
CA ARG A 153 -11.36 -5.92 3.79
C ARG A 153 -11.95 -4.58 4.22
N THR A 154 -11.12 -3.66 4.68
CA THR A 154 -11.51 -2.32 5.12
C THR A 154 -10.88 -1.28 4.19
N PHE A 155 -11.47 -0.09 4.07
CA PHE A 155 -10.91 1.00 3.27
C PHE A 155 -10.13 2.03 4.09
N PHE A 156 -9.21 1.57 4.93
CA PHE A 156 -8.30 2.45 5.65
C PHE A 156 -7.02 2.77 4.84
N ARG A 157 -6.26 3.76 5.29
CA ARG A 157 -5.00 4.21 4.63
C ARG A 157 -3.77 3.42 5.05
N GLU A 158 -3.83 2.68 6.16
CA GLU A 158 -2.72 1.90 6.71
C GLU A 158 -2.16 0.84 5.75
N PRO A 159 -2.97 0.11 4.95
CA PRO A 159 -2.45 -0.81 3.96
C PRO A 159 -1.55 -0.13 2.92
N LEU A 160 -1.98 1.02 2.39
CA LEU A 160 -1.21 1.79 1.42
C LEU A 160 0.05 2.38 2.03
N PHE A 161 -0.06 3.00 3.21
CA PHE A 161 1.08 3.47 3.98
C PHE A 161 2.11 2.35 4.18
N THR A 162 1.67 1.16 4.60
CA THR A 162 2.55 0.01 4.85
C THR A 162 3.23 -0.46 3.57
N ALA A 163 2.48 -0.55 2.46
CA ALA A 163 3.02 -0.95 1.15
C ALA A 163 4.12 0.01 0.69
N LEU A 164 3.86 1.32 0.75
CA LEU A 164 4.79 2.36 0.29
C LEU A 164 6.00 2.48 1.21
N ALA A 165 5.81 2.44 2.53
CA ALA A 165 6.90 2.45 3.50
C ALA A 165 7.85 1.25 3.32
N LEU A 166 7.28 0.05 3.14
CA LEU A 166 8.07 -1.15 2.89
C LEU A 166 8.78 -1.10 1.53
N LEU A 167 8.11 -0.55 0.51
CA LEU A 167 8.72 -0.32 -0.79
C LEU A 167 9.90 0.66 -0.70
N SER A 168 9.78 1.72 0.10
CA SER A 168 10.89 2.65 0.38
C SER A 168 12.09 1.93 0.99
N ALA A 169 11.86 1.10 2.01
CA ALA A 169 12.93 0.31 2.62
C ALA A 169 13.57 -0.67 1.61
N TYR A 170 12.75 -1.34 0.80
CA TYR A 170 13.23 -2.22 -0.26
C TYR A 170 14.12 -1.47 -1.25
N LEU A 171 13.69 -0.29 -1.70
CA LEU A 171 14.43 0.51 -2.68
C LEU A 171 15.73 1.06 -2.10
N ILE A 172 15.77 1.45 -0.82
CA ILE A 172 17.03 1.79 -0.12
C ILE A 172 17.99 0.61 -0.14
N MET A 173 17.52 -0.59 0.21
CA MET A 173 18.34 -1.80 0.13
C MET A 173 18.91 -2.00 -1.27
N ARG A 174 18.10 -1.81 -2.33
CA ARG A 174 18.56 -1.92 -3.74
C ARG A 174 19.57 -0.84 -4.11
N ILE A 175 19.38 0.40 -3.66
CA ILE A 175 20.34 1.50 -3.83
C ILE A 175 21.67 1.15 -3.17
N ARG A 176 21.65 0.70 -1.90
CA ARG A 176 22.84 0.28 -1.15
C ARG A 176 23.58 -0.84 -1.87
N GLN A 177 22.86 -1.88 -2.32
CA GLN A 177 23.46 -3.00 -3.06
C GLN A 177 24.10 -2.56 -4.37
N THR A 178 23.46 -1.65 -5.10
CA THR A 178 23.95 -1.13 -6.38
C THR A 178 25.21 -0.31 -6.20
N LEU A 179 25.24 0.57 -5.18
CA LEU A 179 26.42 1.34 -4.79
C LEU A 179 27.58 0.43 -4.35
N SER A 180 27.28 -0.58 -3.53
CA SER A 180 28.29 -1.56 -3.07
C SER A 180 28.91 -2.35 -4.21
N ALA A 181 28.17 -2.56 -5.30
CA ALA A 181 28.63 -3.19 -6.54
C ALA A 181 29.38 -2.22 -7.48
N GLY A 182 29.64 -0.97 -7.06
CA GLY A 182 30.31 0.06 -7.86
C GLY A 182 29.47 0.60 -9.03
N LYS A 183 28.15 0.39 -9.00
CA LYS A 183 27.23 0.82 -10.06
C LYS A 183 26.43 2.05 -9.62
N SER A 184 25.96 2.81 -10.59
CA SER A 184 25.11 3.99 -10.34
C SER A 184 23.69 3.56 -9.91
N PRO A 185 23.15 4.06 -8.79
CA PRO A 185 21.81 3.72 -8.31
C PRO A 185 20.70 4.61 -8.90
N LEU A 186 21.00 5.44 -9.92
CA LEU A 186 20.09 6.44 -10.48
C LEU A 186 18.71 5.89 -10.87
N LEU A 187 18.65 4.63 -11.29
CA LEU A 187 17.38 3.99 -11.63
C LEU A 187 16.43 3.89 -10.42
N PHE A 188 16.94 3.64 -9.21
CA PHE A 188 16.12 3.36 -8.03
C PHE A 188 15.72 4.62 -7.26
N LEU A 189 16.49 5.70 -7.38
CA LEU A 189 16.25 6.97 -6.68
C LEU A 189 14.86 7.59 -6.92
N PRO A 190 14.37 7.75 -8.17
CA PRO A 190 13.06 8.35 -8.38
C PRO A 190 11.94 7.50 -7.78
N PHE A 191 12.03 6.16 -7.90
CA PHE A 191 11.05 5.27 -7.29
C PHE A 191 11.09 5.33 -5.76
N PHE A 192 12.28 5.47 -5.17
CA PHE A 192 12.42 5.62 -3.72
C PHE A 192 11.75 6.91 -3.24
N VAL A 193 12.03 8.04 -3.91
CA VAL A 193 11.41 9.33 -3.58
C VAL A 193 9.90 9.25 -3.73
N LEU A 194 9.39 8.69 -4.83
CA LEU A 194 7.95 8.51 -5.03
C LEU A 194 7.32 7.63 -3.95
N ALA A 195 7.93 6.50 -3.60
CA ALA A 195 7.42 5.62 -2.54
C ALA A 195 7.45 6.31 -1.17
N PHE A 196 8.54 7.02 -0.84
CA PHE A 196 8.69 7.66 0.46
C PHE A 196 7.75 8.87 0.62
N VAL A 197 7.68 9.73 -0.39
CA VAL A 197 6.73 10.86 -0.42
C VAL A 197 5.30 10.33 -0.43
N GLY A 198 5.03 9.25 -1.17
CA GLY A 198 3.73 8.59 -1.17
C GLY A 198 3.35 8.04 0.21
N ALA A 199 4.29 7.41 0.92
CA ALA A 199 4.06 6.96 2.29
C ALA A 199 3.75 8.15 3.22
N LEU A 200 4.52 9.24 3.13
CA LEU A 200 4.31 10.46 3.91
C LEU A 200 2.94 11.08 3.65
N LEU A 201 2.52 11.16 2.39
CA LEU A 201 1.21 11.63 1.96
C LEU A 201 0.08 10.61 2.19
N SER A 202 0.39 9.40 2.64
CA SER A 202 -0.61 8.43 3.12
C SER A 202 -0.76 8.53 4.64
N LYS A 203 0.34 8.80 5.35
CA LYS A 203 0.37 8.98 6.79
C LYS A 203 1.64 9.72 7.24
N GLU A 204 1.49 10.78 8.03
CA GLU A 204 2.62 11.54 8.59
C GLU A 204 3.54 10.68 9.48
N ALA A 205 2.99 9.60 10.05
CA ALA A 205 3.73 8.59 10.83
C ALA A 205 4.92 7.97 10.07
N THR A 206 5.02 8.16 8.75
CA THR A 206 6.21 7.83 7.94
C THR A 206 7.50 8.39 8.53
N LEU A 207 7.47 9.56 9.17
CA LEU A 207 8.66 10.16 9.79
C LEU A 207 9.24 9.30 10.92
N LEU A 208 8.41 8.49 11.58
CA LEU A 208 8.85 7.54 12.62
C LEU A 208 9.70 6.40 12.04
N LEU A 209 9.64 6.16 10.73
CA LEU A 209 10.43 5.14 10.04
C LEU A 209 11.82 5.62 9.64
N LEU A 210 12.10 6.93 9.73
CA LEU A 210 13.41 7.48 9.35
C LEU A 210 14.60 6.77 10.01
N PRO A 211 14.59 6.46 11.33
CA PRO A 211 15.71 5.74 11.94
C PRO A 211 15.93 4.36 11.31
N ALA A 212 14.85 3.62 11.03
CA ALA A 212 14.94 2.31 10.39
C ALA A 212 15.46 2.40 8.95
N LEU A 213 14.99 3.40 8.18
CA LEU A 213 15.49 3.64 6.83
C LEU A 213 16.96 4.07 6.81
N MET A 214 17.40 4.85 7.80
CA MET A 214 18.81 5.21 7.97
C MET A 214 19.67 3.97 8.26
N ILE A 215 19.22 3.09 9.15
CA ILE A 215 19.91 1.82 9.45
C ILE A 215 20.02 0.96 8.18
N GLU A 216 18.94 0.84 7.41
CA GLU A 216 18.97 0.09 6.14
C GLU A 216 19.91 0.75 5.10
N ALA A 217 20.04 2.08 5.11
CA ALA A 217 20.96 2.79 4.22
C ALA A 217 22.44 2.62 4.59
N LEU A 218 22.76 2.25 5.85
CA LEU A 218 24.14 2.08 6.28
C LEU A 218 24.84 0.94 5.51
N PRO A 219 26.10 1.14 5.07
CA PRO A 219 26.87 0.08 4.45
C PRO A 219 27.16 -1.02 5.47
N SER A 220 27.04 -2.28 5.04
CA SER A 220 27.26 -3.48 5.87
C SER A 220 28.68 -3.65 6.44
N ARG A 221 29.60 -2.71 6.18
CA ARG A 221 30.96 -2.71 6.74
C ARG A 221 31.02 -2.34 8.23
N LEU A 222 29.93 -1.85 8.82
CA LEU A 222 29.89 -1.48 10.24
C LEU A 222 29.43 -2.62 11.17
N SER A 223 29.09 -3.81 10.65
CA SER A 223 28.69 -4.98 11.47
C SER A 223 29.80 -6.04 11.61
N GLN A 224 31.06 -5.68 11.35
CA GLN A 224 32.24 -6.53 11.50
C GLN A 224 33.29 -5.94 12.48
N ILE A 225 32.89 -4.96 13.29
CA ILE A 225 33.63 -4.47 14.46
C ILE A 225 32.81 -4.88 15.69
#